data_AF-A0AAW0DYA7-F1
#
_entry.id   AF-A0AAW0DYA7-F1
#
_cell.length_a   1.000
_cell.length_b   1.000
_cell.length_c   1.000
_cell.angle_alpha   90.00
_cell.angle_beta   90.00
_cell.angle_gamma   90.00
#
_symmetry.space_group_name_H-M   'P 1'
#
loop_
_entity.id
_entity.type
_entity.pdbx_description
1 polymer ?
#
loop_
_entity_poly.entity_id
_entity_poly.type
_entity_poly.pdbx_seq_one_letter_code
_entity_poly.pdbx_strand_id
1 'polypeptide(L)'
;MLLQSPRVTTLVRGARHSPPPVMLLLIHTDFNTPVLPGLLIHEDLEDYDHGPGHVDDPAPGSKVRFVDSVPVHSYPPPPILPKRIPRPAALSRETLENLTGWPQVELDRIKKRVEALADDHLNTKVCYSDQDKKQIDLVYKLASIEFYALNNYEDHWVTETILQRHLKNTTDKHKKALKAEAALSRALRNRRP
;
A
#
# COMPACT_ATOMS: atom_id res chain seq x y z
N MET A 1 -19.53 -69.46 -0.91
CA MET A 1 -19.93 -69.18 0.49
C MET A 1 -18.95 -68.14 1.02
N LEU A 2 -19.33 -66.86 1.08
CA LEU A 2 -19.91 -66.18 2.27
C LEU A 2 -18.91 -66.24 3.45
N LEU A 3 -18.36 -65.16 4.00
CA LEU A 3 -18.98 -63.87 4.32
C LEU A 3 -17.98 -62.69 4.34
N GLN A 4 -18.47 -61.56 3.84
CA GLN A 4 -18.02 -60.21 4.22
C GLN A 4 -18.32 -59.96 5.70
N SER A 5 -17.42 -59.26 6.41
CA SER A 5 -17.73 -58.63 7.71
C SER A 5 -17.29 -57.15 7.73
N PRO A 6 -18.01 -56.31 8.48
CA PRO A 6 -18.25 -54.90 8.13
C PRO A 6 -17.26 -53.90 8.74
N ARG A 7 -17.16 -52.75 8.06
CA ARG A 7 -16.47 -51.54 8.52
C ARG A 7 -17.24 -50.91 9.68
N VAL A 8 -16.55 -50.69 10.80
CA VAL A 8 -17.07 -49.93 11.95
C VAL A 8 -16.88 -48.44 11.66
N THR A 9 -17.99 -47.73 11.42
CA THR A 9 -18.04 -46.28 11.29
C THR A 9 -18.31 -45.68 12.67
N THR A 10 -17.29 -45.10 13.30
CA THR A 10 -17.47 -44.30 14.52
C THR A 10 -17.95 -42.89 14.16
N LEU A 11 -19.24 -42.68 14.39
CA LEU A 11 -19.93 -41.40 14.25
C LEU A 11 -19.63 -40.56 15.50
N VAL A 12 -18.69 -39.61 15.40
CA VAL A 12 -18.40 -38.66 16.48
C VAL A 12 -19.54 -37.65 16.59
N ARG A 13 -20.29 -37.82 17.67
CA ARG A 13 -21.43 -37.04 18.12
C ARG A 13 -20.99 -35.60 18.43
N GLY A 14 -21.61 -34.63 17.77
CA GLY A 14 -21.36 -33.21 17.95
C GLY A 14 -21.64 -32.73 19.38
N ALA A 15 -20.58 -32.31 20.07
CA ALA A 15 -20.69 -31.46 21.24
C ALA A 15 -21.08 -30.05 20.78
N ARG A 16 -22.35 -29.70 20.96
CA ARG A 16 -22.82 -28.32 20.84
C ARG A 16 -22.22 -27.53 22.00
N HIS A 17 -21.04 -26.98 21.81
CA HIS A 17 -20.49 -25.99 22.72
C HIS A 17 -21.37 -24.74 22.64
N SER A 18 -22.00 -24.41 23.77
CA SER A 18 -22.61 -23.09 23.99
C SER A 18 -21.53 -22.03 23.80
N PRO A 19 -21.76 -20.97 23.00
CA PRO A 19 -20.82 -19.86 22.93
C PRO A 19 -20.69 -19.22 24.32
N PRO A 20 -19.48 -18.83 24.75
CA PRO A 20 -19.29 -18.10 25.99
C PRO A 20 -20.02 -16.74 25.93
N PRO A 21 -20.53 -16.22 27.05
CA PRO A 21 -21.16 -14.91 27.09
C PRO A 21 -20.15 -13.83 26.69
N VAL A 22 -20.46 -13.10 25.62
CA VAL A 22 -19.69 -11.93 25.18
C VAL A 22 -20.02 -10.79 26.14
N MET A 23 -19.12 -10.50 27.07
CA MET A 23 -19.19 -9.26 27.86
C MET A 23 -18.70 -8.10 26.99
N LEU A 24 -19.63 -7.28 26.53
CA LEU A 24 -19.33 -6.02 25.84
C LEU A 24 -18.76 -5.02 26.86
N LEU A 25 -17.45 -4.96 26.98
CA LEU A 25 -16.75 -3.89 27.68
C LEU A 25 -16.80 -2.63 26.81
N LEU A 26 -17.78 -1.76 27.05
CA LEU A 26 -17.80 -0.39 26.55
C LEU A 26 -16.70 0.41 27.27
N ILE A 27 -15.50 0.41 26.70
CA ILE A 27 -14.45 1.35 27.06
C ILE A 27 -14.76 2.72 26.42
N HIS A 28 -15.35 3.60 27.21
CA HIS A 28 -15.47 5.01 26.89
C HIS A 28 -14.05 5.60 26.89
N THR A 29 -13.54 5.94 25.70
CA THR A 29 -12.33 6.74 25.56
C THR A 29 -12.75 8.20 25.53
N ASP A 30 -12.47 8.90 26.63
CA ASP A 30 -12.57 10.34 26.72
C ASP A 30 -11.65 10.97 25.67
N PHE A 31 -12.24 11.55 24.63
CA PHE A 31 -11.54 12.38 23.66
C PHE A 31 -11.17 13.70 24.33
N ASN A 32 -9.96 13.76 24.87
CA ASN A 32 -9.33 15.01 25.29
C ASN A 32 -8.99 15.82 24.03
N THR A 33 -9.89 16.72 23.62
CA THR A 33 -9.63 17.68 22.56
C THR A 33 -8.85 18.86 23.14
N PRO A 34 -7.60 19.12 22.71
CA PRO A 34 -6.94 20.36 23.08
C PRO A 34 -7.66 21.53 22.42
N VAL A 35 -8.21 22.40 23.27
CA VAL A 35 -8.67 23.75 22.92
C VAL A 35 -7.47 24.50 22.35
N LEU A 36 -7.50 24.83 21.06
CA LEU A 36 -6.57 25.78 20.44
C LEU A 36 -7.20 27.18 20.48
N PRO A 37 -6.66 28.13 21.26
CA PRO A 37 -7.01 29.54 21.17
C PRO A 37 -6.13 30.27 20.13
N GLY A 38 -6.68 31.30 19.49
CA GLY A 38 -5.94 32.27 18.67
C GLY A 38 -6.15 32.02 17.17
N LEU A 39 -7.22 32.50 16.54
CA LEU A 39 -7.65 33.89 16.40
C LEU A 39 -6.65 34.75 15.60
N LEU A 40 -7.02 34.91 14.32
CA LEU A 40 -6.72 35.99 13.38
C LEU A 40 -6.13 37.27 14.01
N ILE A 41 -4.92 37.63 13.58
CA ILE A 41 -4.46 39.02 13.55
C ILE A 41 -3.78 39.21 12.19
N HIS A 42 -4.46 39.89 11.27
CA HIS A 42 -3.86 40.52 10.10
C HIS A 42 -3.56 41.96 10.50
N GLU A 43 -2.31 42.24 10.84
CA GLU A 43 -1.80 43.60 10.96
C GLU A 43 -1.05 43.95 9.66
N ASP A 44 -1.14 45.23 9.33
CA ASP A 44 -0.37 45.96 8.33
C ASP A 44 -0.94 46.04 6.90
N LEU A 45 -2.03 46.81 6.84
CA LEU A 45 -2.41 47.64 5.69
C LEU A 45 -1.48 48.86 5.69
N GLU A 46 -0.38 48.84 4.91
CA GLU A 46 0.41 50.04 4.68
C GLU A 46 -0.28 50.96 3.67
N ASP A 47 -0.66 52.14 4.15
CA ASP A 47 -1.09 53.30 3.38
C ASP A 47 0.00 53.73 2.38
N TYR A 48 -0.19 53.41 1.09
CA TYR A 48 0.60 54.03 0.03
C TYR A 48 -0.01 55.38 -0.37
N ASP A 49 0.62 56.40 0.20
CA ASP A 49 0.51 57.82 -0.09
C ASP A 49 0.51 58.11 -1.61
N HIS A 50 -0.58 58.72 -2.07
CA HIS A 50 -0.77 59.14 -3.46
C HIS A 50 -0.10 60.51 -3.67
N GLY A 51 1.16 60.49 -4.11
CA GLY A 51 1.84 61.68 -4.61
C GLY A 51 1.25 62.16 -5.94
N PRO A 52 1.01 63.48 -6.13
CA PRO A 52 0.49 64.01 -7.38
C PRO A 52 1.64 64.41 -8.31
N GLY A 53 1.63 63.89 -9.54
CA GLY A 53 2.30 64.55 -10.66
C GLY A 53 3.20 63.66 -11.50
N HIS A 54 2.65 63.14 -12.60
CA HIS A 54 3.27 63.28 -13.92
C HIS A 54 2.22 62.93 -14.98
N VAL A 55 1.79 63.93 -15.75
CA VAL A 55 1.07 63.77 -17.00
C VAL A 55 2.11 63.68 -18.12
N ASP A 56 1.75 62.94 -19.19
CA ASP A 56 2.35 62.87 -20.54
C ASP A 56 3.11 61.58 -20.90
N ASP A 57 2.41 60.60 -21.48
CA ASP A 57 2.47 60.28 -22.93
C ASP A 57 1.74 58.95 -23.27
N PRO A 58 0.72 58.95 -24.16
CA PRO A 58 0.06 57.72 -24.58
C PRO A 58 0.80 57.05 -25.76
N ALA A 59 1.64 56.06 -25.46
CA ALA A 59 2.21 55.20 -26.49
C ALA A 59 1.14 54.27 -27.12
N PRO A 60 1.00 54.22 -28.46
CA PRO A 60 0.05 53.34 -29.13
C PRO A 60 0.63 51.93 -29.21
N GLY A 61 0.29 51.11 -28.21
CA GLY A 61 0.77 49.74 -28.15
C GLY A 61 0.24 48.96 -26.96
N SER A 62 -1.03 49.18 -26.60
CA SER A 62 -1.69 48.46 -25.50
C SER A 62 -1.91 46.99 -25.88
N LYS A 63 -0.86 46.20 -25.78
CA LYS A 63 -0.99 44.75 -25.59
C LYS A 63 -1.69 44.58 -24.26
N VAL A 64 -2.96 44.22 -24.32
CA VAL A 64 -3.75 43.75 -23.18
C VAL A 64 -2.97 42.60 -22.54
N ARG A 65 -2.15 42.92 -21.55
CA ARG A 65 -1.64 41.93 -20.61
C ARG A 65 -2.85 41.56 -19.78
N PHE A 66 -3.42 40.40 -20.11
CA PHE A 66 -4.30 39.71 -19.17
C PHE A 66 -3.51 39.61 -17.86
N VAL A 67 -3.87 40.47 -16.92
CA VAL A 67 -3.41 40.38 -15.54
C VAL A 67 -3.88 39.02 -15.08
N ASP A 68 -2.90 38.15 -14.84
CA ASP A 68 -3.10 36.79 -14.41
C ASP A 68 -4.11 36.77 -13.26
N SER A 69 -5.18 36.00 -13.50
CA SER A 69 -6.32 35.83 -12.64
C SER A 69 -5.92 35.83 -11.16
N VAL A 70 -6.33 36.88 -10.45
CA VAL A 70 -6.26 36.91 -8.99
C VAL A 70 -6.94 35.63 -8.50
N PRO A 71 -6.27 34.81 -7.66
CA PRO A 71 -6.87 33.58 -7.15
C PRO A 71 -8.15 33.95 -6.43
N VAL A 72 -9.30 33.69 -7.08
CA VAL A 72 -10.60 33.83 -6.46
C VAL A 72 -10.58 32.84 -5.30
N HIS A 73 -10.47 33.38 -4.10
CA HIS A 73 -10.41 32.62 -2.86
C HIS A 73 -11.79 31.98 -2.64
N SER A 74 -12.03 30.86 -3.31
CA SER A 74 -13.26 30.10 -3.22
C SER A 74 -13.30 29.41 -1.86
N TYR A 75 -14.12 29.93 -0.95
CA TYR A 75 -14.54 29.21 0.25
C TYR A 75 -15.75 28.32 -0.08
N PRO A 76 -15.78 27.07 0.43
CA PRO A 76 -14.83 26.46 1.36
C PRO A 76 -13.51 26.01 0.69
N PRO A 77 -12.39 26.03 1.44
CA PRO A 77 -11.11 25.56 0.92
C PRO A 77 -11.28 24.11 0.41
N PRO A 78 -10.70 23.77 -0.75
CA PRO A 78 -10.79 22.43 -1.28
C PRO A 78 -10.28 21.43 -0.25
N PRO A 79 -10.91 20.26 -0.13
CA PRO A 79 -10.50 19.24 0.83
C PRO A 79 -9.02 18.94 0.60
N ILE A 80 -8.19 19.22 1.61
CA ILE A 80 -6.77 18.94 1.59
C ILE A 80 -6.63 17.42 1.58
N LEU A 81 -6.42 16.85 0.40
CA LEU A 81 -6.12 15.43 0.30
C LEU A 81 -4.79 15.17 0.99
N PRO A 82 -4.68 14.14 1.84
CA PRO A 82 -3.43 13.82 2.51
C PRO A 82 -2.36 13.58 1.44
N LYS A 83 -1.25 14.31 1.53
CA LYS A 83 -0.11 14.15 0.62
C LYS A 83 0.40 12.72 0.73
N ARG A 84 0.32 11.97 -0.37
CA ARG A 84 0.85 10.61 -0.42
C ARG A 84 2.38 10.62 -0.33
N ILE A 85 2.94 9.60 0.30
CA ILE A 85 4.38 9.43 0.46
C ILE A 85 4.94 8.93 -0.88
N PRO A 86 5.79 9.72 -1.56
CA PRO A 86 6.32 9.37 -2.87
C PRO A 86 7.29 8.19 -2.78
N ARG A 87 7.50 7.52 -3.92
CA ARG A 87 8.46 6.43 -4.02
C ARG A 87 9.90 6.96 -3.81
N PRO A 88 10.66 6.44 -2.84
CA PRO A 88 12.03 6.88 -2.60
C PRO A 88 12.96 6.42 -3.74
N ALA A 89 13.88 7.29 -4.18
CA ALA A 89 14.90 6.94 -5.17
C ALA A 89 15.89 5.86 -4.66
N ALA A 90 16.08 5.78 -3.35
CA ALA A 90 17.04 4.89 -2.69
C ALA A 90 16.50 3.48 -2.36
N LEU A 91 15.40 3.04 -2.98
CA LEU A 91 14.74 1.75 -2.70
C LEU A 91 15.67 0.52 -2.81
N SER A 92 16.72 0.62 -3.63
CA SER A 92 17.71 -0.47 -3.80
C SER A 92 18.76 -0.55 -2.70
N ARG A 93 18.99 0.53 -1.95
CA ARG A 93 20.07 0.66 -0.97
C ARG A 93 19.59 0.54 0.47
N GLU A 94 18.33 0.91 0.73
CA GLU A 94 17.77 0.94 2.08
C GLU A 94 16.79 -0.20 2.35
N THR A 95 16.65 -0.56 3.62
CA THR A 95 15.64 -1.52 4.05
C THR A 95 14.26 -0.87 4.06
N LEU A 96 13.23 -1.68 3.80
CA LEU A 96 11.84 -1.20 3.82
C LEU A 96 11.47 -0.59 5.18
N GLU A 97 12.06 -1.10 6.27
CA GLU A 97 11.93 -0.61 7.64
C GLU A 97 12.38 0.84 7.79
N ASN A 98 13.55 1.18 7.23
CA ASN A 98 14.09 2.53 7.29
C ASN A 98 13.25 3.51 6.45
N LEU A 99 12.73 3.05 5.32
CA LEU A 99 11.98 3.88 4.38
C LEU A 99 10.56 4.18 4.87
N THR A 100 9.90 3.24 5.55
CA THR A 100 8.53 3.43 6.04
C THR A 100 8.48 3.96 7.48
N GLY A 101 9.55 3.76 8.26
CA GLY A 101 9.56 4.08 9.69
C GLY A 101 8.65 3.17 10.51
N TRP A 102 8.21 2.03 9.96
CA TRP A 102 7.30 1.11 10.64
C TRP A 102 8.01 0.22 11.64
N PRO A 103 7.34 -0.15 12.76
CA PRO A 103 7.88 -1.15 13.65
C PRO A 103 8.00 -2.49 12.91
N GLN A 104 9.12 -3.19 13.13
CA GLN A 104 9.45 -4.43 12.44
C GLN A 104 8.32 -5.48 12.51
N VAL A 105 7.64 -5.57 13.66
CA VAL A 105 6.53 -6.49 13.89
C VAL A 105 5.35 -6.23 12.94
N GLU A 106 5.03 -4.95 12.70
CA GLU A 106 3.94 -4.56 11.80
C GLU A 106 4.33 -4.79 10.35
N LEU A 107 5.57 -4.45 10.00
CA LEU A 107 6.11 -4.69 8.67
C LEU A 107 6.10 -6.19 8.33
N ASP A 108 6.52 -7.05 9.25
CA ASP A 108 6.54 -8.50 9.04
C ASP A 108 5.13 -9.08 8.93
N ARG A 109 4.16 -8.53 9.67
CA ARG A 109 2.75 -8.88 9.51
C ARG A 109 2.24 -8.53 8.12
N ILE A 110 2.54 -7.33 7.63
CA ILE A 110 2.14 -6.88 6.28
C ILE A 110 2.83 -7.71 5.20
N LYS A 111 4.15 -7.94 5.31
CA LYS A 111 4.91 -8.79 4.39
C LYS A 111 4.28 -10.18 4.27
N LYS A 112 4.10 -10.88 5.40
CA LYS A 112 3.50 -12.23 5.41
C LYS A 112 2.13 -12.27 4.75
N ARG A 113 1.32 -11.23 4.98
CA ARG A 113 -0.03 -11.19 4.41
C ARG A 113 -0.03 -10.90 2.91
N VAL A 114 0.80 -9.96 2.46
CA VAL A 114 0.99 -9.68 1.02
C VAL A 114 1.58 -10.90 0.30
N GLU A 115 2.52 -11.61 0.92
CA GLU A 115 3.08 -12.87 0.39
C GLU A 115 1.99 -13.94 0.25
N ALA A 116 1.12 -14.11 1.25
CA ALA A 116 0.00 -15.03 1.16
C ALA A 116 -0.99 -14.65 0.03
N LEU A 117 -1.34 -13.37 -0.10
CA LEU A 117 -2.19 -12.89 -1.19
C LEU A 117 -1.53 -13.12 -2.57
N ALA A 118 -0.21 -12.99 -2.66
CA ALA A 118 0.53 -13.30 -3.88
C ALA A 118 0.49 -14.80 -4.20
N ASP A 119 0.62 -15.67 -3.21
CA ASP A 119 0.53 -17.12 -3.41
C ASP A 119 -0.87 -17.57 -3.83
N ASP A 120 -1.92 -16.88 -3.35
CA ASP A 120 -3.32 -17.17 -3.68
C ASP A 120 -3.74 -16.67 -5.08
N HIS A 121 -3.25 -15.50 -5.49
CA HIS A 121 -3.75 -14.80 -6.69
C HIS A 121 -2.74 -14.67 -7.84
N LEU A 122 -1.43 -14.83 -7.59
CA LEU A 122 -0.38 -14.66 -8.60
C LEU A 122 0.32 -15.97 -8.90
N ASN A 123 0.99 -16.03 -10.06
CA ASN A 123 1.76 -17.20 -10.45
C ASN A 123 3.19 -17.12 -9.90
N THR A 124 3.48 -17.84 -8.82
CA THR A 124 4.80 -17.86 -8.17
C THR A 124 5.95 -18.43 -9.03
N LYS A 125 5.65 -18.99 -10.21
CA LYS A 125 6.64 -19.55 -11.13
C LYS A 125 7.15 -18.55 -12.18
N VAL A 126 6.52 -17.38 -12.30
CA VAL A 126 6.90 -16.34 -13.28
C VAL A 126 7.32 -15.04 -12.59
N CYS A 127 8.15 -14.24 -13.25
CA CYS A 127 8.66 -13.01 -12.66
C CYS A 127 7.56 -11.93 -12.60
N TYR A 128 7.78 -10.89 -11.78
CA TYR A 128 6.80 -9.81 -11.57
C TYR A 128 6.35 -9.14 -12.88
N SER A 129 7.28 -8.87 -13.80
CA SER A 129 7.00 -8.20 -15.09
C SER A 129 6.11 -9.02 -16.03
N ASP A 130 6.08 -10.34 -15.86
CA ASP A 130 5.31 -11.27 -16.70
C ASP A 130 3.93 -11.62 -16.09
N GLN A 131 3.60 -11.04 -14.93
CA GLN A 131 2.30 -11.29 -14.28
C GLN A 131 1.17 -10.55 -15.00
N ASP A 132 -0.05 -11.05 -14.84
CA ASP A 132 -1.25 -10.33 -15.27
C ASP A 132 -1.46 -9.09 -14.39
N LYS A 133 -1.47 -7.91 -15.02
CA LYS A 133 -1.69 -6.63 -14.35
C LYS A 133 -2.99 -6.60 -13.56
N LYS A 134 -4.05 -7.26 -14.05
CA LYS A 134 -5.34 -7.31 -13.35
C LYS A 134 -5.26 -8.04 -12.01
N GLN A 135 -4.45 -9.09 -11.94
CA GLN A 135 -4.24 -9.83 -10.70
C GLN A 135 -3.35 -9.06 -9.74
N ILE A 136 -2.34 -8.34 -10.24
CA ILE A 136 -1.54 -7.42 -9.41
C ILE A 136 -2.44 -6.34 -8.79
N ASP A 137 -3.28 -5.69 -9.60
CA ASP A 137 -4.22 -4.67 -9.12
C ASP A 137 -5.21 -5.23 -8.09
N LEU A 138 -5.61 -6.50 -8.24
CA LEU A 138 -6.45 -7.20 -7.26
C LEU A 138 -5.71 -7.34 -5.93
N VAL A 139 -4.45 -7.78 -5.94
CA VAL A 139 -3.64 -7.92 -4.72
C VAL A 139 -3.43 -6.55 -4.05
N TYR A 140 -3.21 -5.48 -4.82
CA TYR A 140 -3.13 -4.13 -4.26
C TYR A 140 -4.41 -3.72 -3.55
N LYS A 141 -5.58 -3.93 -4.18
CA LYS A 141 -6.87 -3.63 -3.56
C LYS A 141 -7.08 -4.42 -2.27
N LEU A 142 -6.80 -5.72 -2.28
CA LEU A 142 -6.96 -6.58 -1.10
C LEU A 142 -6.01 -6.15 0.04
N ALA A 143 -4.75 -5.87 -0.27
CA ALA A 143 -3.78 -5.40 0.71
C ALA A 143 -4.18 -4.03 1.30
N SER A 144 -4.65 -3.11 0.47
CA SER A 144 -5.13 -1.79 0.87
C SER A 144 -6.39 -1.83 1.74
N ILE A 145 -7.26 -2.82 1.55
CA ILE A 145 -8.45 -3.05 2.38
C ILE A 145 -8.04 -3.55 3.77
N GLU A 146 -7.08 -4.47 3.83
CA GLU A 146 -6.64 -5.06 5.11
C GLU A 146 -5.72 -4.14 5.92
N PHE A 147 -4.86 -3.38 5.24
CA PHE A 147 -3.91 -2.47 5.87
C PHE A 147 -4.09 -1.07 5.31
N TYR A 148 -4.94 -0.28 5.97
CA TYR A 148 -5.24 1.10 5.56
C TYR A 148 -3.98 1.98 5.45
N ALA A 149 -2.95 1.70 6.25
CA ALA A 149 -1.67 2.40 6.20
C ALA A 149 -0.98 2.35 4.83
N LEU A 150 -1.26 1.32 4.01
CA LEU A 150 -0.72 1.21 2.65
C LEU A 150 -1.30 2.26 1.68
N ASN A 151 -2.47 2.82 1.97
CA ASN A 151 -3.11 3.85 1.13
C ASN A 151 -2.39 5.22 1.21
N ASN A 152 -1.53 5.40 2.20
CA ASN A 152 -0.73 6.62 2.36
C ASN A 152 0.44 6.69 1.37
N TYR A 153 0.79 5.59 0.71
CA TYR A 153 1.91 5.52 -0.23
C TYR A 153 1.44 5.69 -1.67
N GLU A 154 2.22 6.42 -2.45
CA GLU A 154 1.96 6.63 -3.88
C GLU A 154 2.16 5.33 -4.66
N ASP A 155 1.29 5.09 -5.65
CA ASP A 155 1.35 3.93 -6.57
C ASP A 155 1.53 2.55 -5.90
N HIS A 156 1.13 2.41 -4.63
CA HIS A 156 1.30 1.18 -3.86
C HIS A 156 2.75 0.65 -3.85
N TRP A 157 3.77 1.53 -3.90
CA TRP A 157 5.17 1.12 -4.08
C TRP A 157 5.68 0.18 -2.97
N VAL A 158 5.14 0.29 -1.76
CA VAL A 158 5.49 -0.62 -0.63
C VAL A 158 5.06 -2.04 -0.95
N THR A 159 3.80 -2.22 -1.36
CA THR A 159 3.24 -3.52 -1.75
C THR A 159 3.96 -4.06 -2.99
N GLU A 160 4.23 -3.20 -3.98
CA GLU A 160 5.01 -3.55 -5.17
C GLU A 160 6.38 -4.13 -4.80
N THR A 161 7.11 -3.47 -3.90
CA THR A 161 8.45 -3.88 -3.48
C THR A 161 8.44 -5.24 -2.79
N ILE A 162 7.44 -5.49 -1.94
CA ILE A 162 7.25 -6.78 -1.28
C ILE A 162 6.95 -7.87 -2.32
N LEU A 163 6.03 -7.63 -3.25
CA LEU A 163 5.68 -8.58 -4.32
C LEU A 163 6.86 -8.90 -5.22
N GLN A 164 7.61 -7.89 -5.67
CA GLN A 164 8.79 -8.09 -6.51
C GLN A 164 9.83 -8.98 -5.82
N ARG A 165 10.10 -8.73 -4.54
CA ARG A 165 11.04 -9.53 -3.75
C ARG A 165 10.54 -10.97 -3.58
N HIS A 166 9.27 -11.16 -3.23
CA HIS A 166 8.68 -12.48 -3.04
C HIS A 166 8.71 -13.31 -4.32
N LEU A 167 8.20 -12.77 -5.43
CA LEU A 167 8.16 -13.46 -6.72
C LEU A 167 9.56 -13.75 -7.27
N LYS A 168 10.52 -12.86 -7.05
CA LYS A 168 11.94 -13.14 -7.39
C LYS A 168 12.45 -14.35 -6.60
N ASN A 169 12.20 -14.39 -5.29
CA ASN A 169 12.67 -15.48 -4.45
C ASN A 169 12.00 -16.82 -4.81
N THR A 170 10.70 -16.84 -5.08
CA THR A 170 9.96 -18.06 -5.45
C THR A 170 10.36 -18.57 -6.84
N THR A 171 10.52 -17.68 -7.81
CA THR A 171 11.00 -18.05 -9.16
C THR A 171 12.42 -18.58 -9.14
N ASP A 172 13.33 -17.97 -8.38
CA ASP A 172 14.71 -18.45 -8.24
C ASP A 172 14.76 -19.83 -7.56
N LYS A 173 13.93 -20.05 -6.53
CA LYS A 173 13.78 -21.37 -5.89
C LYS A 173 13.28 -22.41 -6.90
N HIS A 174 12.27 -22.09 -7.70
CA HIS A 174 11.72 -23.00 -8.71
C HIS A 174 12.76 -23.34 -9.79
N LYS A 175 13.49 -22.35 -10.32
CA LYS A 175 14.58 -22.57 -11.29
C LYS A 175 15.69 -23.45 -10.72
N LYS A 176 16.06 -23.26 -9.46
CA LYS A 176 17.05 -24.10 -8.77
C LYS A 176 16.56 -25.54 -8.62
N ALA A 177 15.30 -25.74 -8.26
CA ALA A 177 14.70 -27.07 -8.15
C ALA A 177 14.70 -27.83 -9.50
N LEU A 178 14.29 -27.18 -10.58
CA LEU A 178 14.31 -27.79 -11.92
C LEU A 178 15.73 -28.17 -12.37
N LYS A 179 16.73 -27.32 -12.10
CA LYS A 179 18.13 -27.63 -12.39
C LYS A 179 18.63 -28.82 -11.59
N ALA A 180 18.26 -28.91 -10.31
CA ALA A 180 18.65 -30.03 -9.45
C ALA A 180 18.03 -31.35 -9.92
N GLU A 181 16.75 -31.34 -10.29
CA GLU A 181 16.04 -32.51 -10.83
C GLU A 181 16.63 -32.96 -12.18
N ALA A 182 16.94 -32.01 -13.07
CA ALA A 182 17.61 -32.31 -14.34
C ALA A 182 19.01 -32.91 -14.13
N ALA A 183 19.79 -32.38 -13.17
CA ALA A 183 21.11 -32.91 -12.84
C ALA A 183 21.02 -34.34 -12.28
N LEU A 184 20.05 -34.62 -11.40
CA LEU A 184 19.81 -35.95 -10.85
C LEU A 184 19.40 -36.93 -11.95
N SER A 185 18.50 -36.52 -12.84
CA SER A 185 18.08 -37.32 -14.00
C SER A 185 19.25 -37.67 -14.92
N ARG A 186 20.16 -36.72 -15.15
CA ARG A 186 21.37 -36.95 -15.95
C ARG A 186 22.35 -37.90 -15.25
N ALA A 187 22.54 -37.76 -13.94
CA ALA A 187 23.40 -38.64 -13.16
C ALA A 187 22.89 -40.10 -13.15
N LEU A 188 21.57 -40.30 -13.09
CA LEU A 188 20.96 -41.64 -13.16
C LEU A 188 21.13 -42.29 -14.54
N ARG A 189 21.03 -41.52 -15.63
CA ARG A 189 21.22 -42.05 -16.99
C ARG A 189 22.65 -42.52 -17.23
N ASN A 190 23.64 -41.81 -16.71
CA ASN A 190 25.05 -42.17 -16.85
C ASN A 190 25.48 -43.38 -15.99
N ARG A 191 24.62 -43.86 -15.08
CA ARG A 191 24.91 -44.97 -14.16
C ARG A 191 24.39 -46.33 -14.64
N ARG A 192 23.70 -46.41 -15.79
CA ARG A 192 23.31 -47.71 -16.36
C ARG A 192 24.51 -48.28 -17.12
N PRO A 193 25.11 -49.40 -16.66
CA PRO A 193 26.22 -50.06 -17.34
C PRO A 193 25.79 -50.68 -18.67
#